data_AF-A0A2D5BMS5-F1
#
_entry.id   AF-A0A2D5BMS5-F1
#
_cell.length_a   1.000
_cell.length_b   1.000
_cell.length_c   1.000
_cell.angle_alpha   90.00
_cell.angle_beta   90.00
_cell.angle_gamma   90.00
#
_symmetry.space_group_name_H-M   'P 1'
#
loop_
_entity.id
_entity.type
_entity.pdbx_description
1 polymer ?
#
loop_
_entity_poly.entity_id
_entity_poly.type
_entity_poly.pdbx_seq_one_letter_code
_entity_poly.pdbx_strand_id
1 'polypeptide(L)'
;MATAMDEADQNAWRAGRVGLSNLRLLVAPDAAAATEAALHAFAEAVTSGPNCIGLATGGTFSSFFDRVVDEETAGRLDLSQTTFTHLDEYVGVDPSAPGGMAHELNERLFSKLSNGVAAFHQAPAEADDPAAAQGALLDALGSFDLQLLGIGRNGHIAFNEPGTPFTLRTHVTALDTDTINANSARYPDGAHPTHALTMGPRAILQTRRICLVATGSAKADAVRAMLEGPVSPGCPASIVRLHNDAYVILDTAAAAKLTEATWKSPERLPDAVLRAADLQPGGPVVVVSPHPDDASISCGGLLASLPQGVQKHILTLTTGARARTDAAATAEQVAELREAEVRQEAAALGCEAFFLRGHFYDSGLFEEGDVERLLAELQRIGPAWVLAPALQDPHPTHRLTRQVLDAALERLVATTGREVEIWTFEGAWHQHPTTDVNALFLFDEAVEETKLQAVRAHQSQLTRVPFDEGAKALARLRAVTFSESHLGGTEPGGITKLPLVEAYVRTRLA
;
A
#
# COMPACT_ATOMS: atom_id res chain seq x y z
N MET A 1 -5.54 11.09 -34.74
CA MET A 1 -4.49 11.33 -33.74
C MET A 1 -5.13 11.17 -32.38
N ALA A 2 -5.00 10.01 -31.75
CA ALA A 2 -5.13 9.95 -30.29
C ALA A 2 -3.93 10.74 -29.79
N THR A 3 -4.17 11.95 -29.28
CA THR A 3 -3.11 12.68 -28.59
C THR A 3 -2.76 11.84 -27.39
N ALA A 4 -1.55 11.28 -27.37
CA ALA A 4 -0.94 10.84 -26.12
C ALA A 4 -1.16 11.97 -25.11
N MET A 5 -1.67 11.64 -23.92
CA MET A 5 -1.72 12.60 -22.81
C MET A 5 -0.40 13.34 -22.78
N ASP A 6 -0.45 14.68 -22.75
CA ASP A 6 0.78 15.45 -22.77
C ASP A 6 1.60 15.18 -21.49
N GLU A 7 2.86 15.60 -21.47
CA GLU A 7 3.75 15.37 -20.33
C GLU A 7 3.22 16.00 -19.02
N ALA A 8 2.42 17.08 -19.09
CA ALA A 8 1.76 17.69 -17.95
C ALA A 8 0.55 16.87 -17.47
N ASP A 9 -0.24 16.27 -18.35
CA ASP A 9 -1.31 15.32 -18.02
C ASP A 9 -0.73 14.01 -17.45
N GLN A 10 0.40 13.54 -17.95
CA GLN A 10 1.15 12.40 -17.39
C GLN A 10 1.78 12.72 -16.01
N ASN A 11 2.15 13.98 -15.77
CA ASN A 11 2.61 14.43 -14.46
C ASN A 11 1.45 14.62 -13.48
N ALA A 12 0.29 15.11 -13.93
CA ALA A 12 -0.95 15.14 -13.15
C ALA A 12 -1.45 13.72 -12.81
N TRP A 13 -1.32 12.78 -13.76
CA TRP A 13 -1.56 11.34 -13.62
C TRP A 13 -0.73 10.67 -12.50
N ARG A 14 0.45 11.22 -12.18
CA ARG A 14 1.37 10.69 -11.16
C ARG A 14 1.29 11.41 -9.80
N ALA A 15 0.69 12.60 -9.73
CA ALA A 15 0.90 13.53 -8.62
C ALA A 15 -0.12 13.47 -7.48
N GLY A 16 -1.35 12.99 -7.71
CA GLY A 16 -2.35 12.91 -6.65
C GLY A 16 -2.13 11.69 -5.77
N ARG A 17 -1.42 11.82 -4.63
CA ARG A 17 -1.47 10.78 -3.57
C ARG A 17 -2.54 11.14 -2.56
N VAL A 18 -3.31 10.13 -2.12
CA VAL A 18 -4.31 10.30 -1.06
C VAL A 18 -3.66 10.13 0.29
N GLY A 19 -3.59 11.22 1.05
CA GLY A 19 -2.99 11.24 2.38
C GLY A 19 -1.59 10.63 2.37
N LEU A 20 -1.35 9.67 3.26
CA LEU A 20 -0.07 8.99 3.39
C LEU A 20 0.07 7.72 2.55
N SER A 21 -0.96 7.28 1.83
CA SER A 21 -0.98 5.99 1.15
C SER A 21 -0.21 5.96 -0.19
N ASN A 22 0.09 4.75 -0.69
CA ASN A 22 0.56 4.55 -2.07
C ASN A 22 -0.58 4.66 -3.12
N LEU A 23 -1.79 5.04 -2.68
CA LEU A 23 -2.93 5.22 -3.55
C LEU A 23 -2.74 6.48 -4.38
N ARG A 24 -2.87 6.33 -5.70
CA ARG A 24 -2.89 7.40 -6.67
C ARG A 24 -4.32 7.71 -7.05
N LEU A 25 -4.72 8.96 -6.90
CA LEU A 25 -6.08 9.40 -7.14
C LEU A 25 -6.11 10.43 -8.27
N LEU A 26 -6.96 10.18 -9.25
CA LEU A 26 -7.19 11.04 -10.40
C LEU A 26 -8.66 11.48 -10.42
N VAL A 27 -8.90 12.80 -10.41
CA VAL A 27 -10.20 13.35 -10.85
C VAL A 27 -10.10 13.71 -12.32
N ALA A 28 -10.78 12.93 -13.15
CA ALA A 28 -11.03 13.29 -14.53
C ALA A 28 -12.20 14.30 -14.61
N PRO A 29 -12.22 15.18 -15.63
CA PRO A 29 -13.32 16.13 -15.82
C PRO A 29 -14.67 15.43 -16.01
N ASP A 30 -14.69 14.27 -16.68
CA ASP A 30 -15.88 13.49 -16.96
C ASP A 30 -15.59 11.98 -17.07
N ALA A 31 -16.65 11.18 -17.28
CA ALA A 31 -16.55 9.74 -17.40
C ALA A 31 -15.76 9.25 -18.63
N ALA A 32 -15.71 10.03 -19.71
CA ALA A 32 -14.95 9.66 -20.90
C ALA A 32 -13.45 9.81 -20.64
N ALA A 33 -13.04 10.92 -20.04
CA ALA A 33 -11.66 11.12 -19.60
C ALA A 33 -11.24 10.09 -18.53
N ALA A 34 -12.13 9.73 -17.60
CA ALA A 34 -11.89 8.63 -16.65
C ALA A 34 -11.66 7.28 -17.35
N THR A 35 -12.35 7.04 -18.47
CA THR A 35 -12.19 5.83 -19.28
C THR A 35 -10.82 5.78 -19.97
N GLU A 36 -10.38 6.88 -20.58
CA GLU A 36 -9.04 6.95 -21.20
C GLU A 36 -7.92 6.79 -20.16
N ALA A 37 -8.11 7.36 -18.98
CA ALA A 37 -7.23 7.17 -17.83
C ALA A 37 -7.14 5.69 -17.42
N ALA A 38 -8.27 4.99 -17.30
CA ALA A 38 -8.28 3.57 -16.99
C ALA A 38 -7.61 2.72 -18.09
N LEU A 39 -7.82 3.08 -19.36
CA LEU A 39 -7.19 2.45 -20.53
C LEU A 39 -5.67 2.58 -20.49
N HIS A 40 -5.16 3.75 -20.08
CA HIS A 40 -3.73 3.96 -19.93
C HIS A 40 -3.13 3.05 -18.84
N ALA A 41 -3.75 2.94 -17.66
CA ALA A 41 -3.30 2.00 -16.62
C ALA A 41 -3.36 0.54 -17.09
N PHE A 42 -4.38 0.17 -17.86
CA PHE A 42 -4.50 -1.15 -18.45
C PHE A 42 -3.39 -1.44 -19.47
N ALA A 43 -3.12 -0.52 -20.38
CA ALA A 43 -2.04 -0.66 -21.36
C ALA A 43 -0.65 -0.73 -20.69
N GLU A 44 -0.42 0.07 -19.64
CA GLU A 44 0.81 0.00 -18.83
C GLU A 44 0.99 -1.40 -18.21
N ALA A 45 -0.09 -1.98 -17.66
CA ALA A 45 -0.04 -3.33 -17.12
C ALA A 45 0.26 -4.37 -18.21
N VAL A 46 -0.42 -4.30 -19.36
CA VAL A 46 -0.20 -5.20 -20.50
C VAL A 46 1.23 -5.13 -21.04
N THR A 47 1.85 -3.95 -21.06
CA THR A 47 3.20 -3.78 -21.60
C THR A 47 4.31 -4.20 -20.63
N SER A 48 4.01 -4.32 -19.33
CA SER A 48 5.03 -4.59 -18.29
C SER A 48 5.30 -6.09 -18.05
N GLY A 49 4.35 -7.00 -18.36
CA GLY A 49 4.50 -8.47 -18.32
C GLY A 49 4.66 -9.09 -16.91
N PRO A 50 4.45 -10.42 -16.73
CA PRO A 50 3.57 -11.33 -17.48
C PRO A 50 2.11 -11.21 -17.02
N ASN A 51 1.22 -10.82 -17.93
CA ASN A 51 -0.07 -10.17 -17.63
C ASN A 51 -1.19 -11.15 -17.24
N CYS A 52 -1.38 -11.40 -15.95
CA CYS A 52 -2.67 -11.90 -15.46
C CYS A 52 -3.54 -10.71 -15.02
N ILE A 53 -4.60 -10.43 -15.80
CA ILE A 53 -5.49 -9.29 -15.56
C ILE A 53 -6.86 -9.76 -15.08
N GLY A 54 -7.28 -9.26 -13.93
CA GLY A 54 -8.63 -9.42 -13.41
C GLY A 54 -9.57 -8.35 -13.95
N LEU A 55 -10.68 -8.79 -14.55
CA LEU A 55 -11.72 -7.93 -15.11
C LEU A 55 -12.89 -7.73 -14.15
N ALA A 56 -13.52 -6.57 -14.24
CA ALA A 56 -14.81 -6.27 -13.63
C ALA A 56 -15.88 -6.11 -14.72
N THR A 57 -17.11 -6.50 -14.41
CA THR A 57 -18.28 -6.29 -15.29
C THR A 57 -19.04 -5.01 -14.91
N GLY A 58 -20.17 -4.79 -15.56
CA GLY A 58 -21.09 -3.71 -15.21
C GLY A 58 -20.92 -2.43 -16.04
N GLY A 59 -21.86 -1.50 -15.84
CA GLY A 59 -21.98 -0.30 -16.68
C GLY A 59 -20.73 0.58 -16.73
N THR A 60 -19.97 0.66 -15.62
CA THR A 60 -18.74 1.46 -15.51
C THR A 60 -17.72 1.10 -16.59
N PHE A 61 -17.59 -0.18 -16.93
CA PHE A 61 -16.54 -0.66 -17.85
C PHE A 61 -17.03 -0.82 -19.29
N SER A 62 -18.29 -0.50 -19.60
CA SER A 62 -18.83 -0.68 -20.96
C SER A 62 -18.03 0.12 -22.00
N SER A 63 -17.86 1.44 -21.78
CA SER A 63 -17.06 2.29 -22.67
C SER A 63 -15.56 1.96 -22.62
N PHE A 64 -15.07 1.44 -21.49
CA PHE A 64 -13.69 0.98 -21.37
C PHE A 64 -13.42 -0.21 -22.30
N PHE A 65 -14.29 -1.22 -22.34
CA PHE A 65 -14.12 -2.36 -23.24
C PHE A 65 -14.19 -1.96 -24.72
N ASP A 66 -15.09 -1.05 -25.08
CA ASP A 66 -15.15 -0.53 -26.45
C ASP A 66 -13.82 0.14 -26.83
N ARG A 67 -13.23 0.93 -25.93
CA ARG A 67 -11.91 1.54 -26.13
C ARG A 67 -10.78 0.52 -26.22
N VAL A 68 -10.78 -0.53 -25.42
CA VAL A 68 -9.77 -1.61 -25.51
C VAL A 68 -9.82 -2.26 -26.89
N VAL A 69 -11.01 -2.55 -27.41
CA VAL A 69 -11.21 -3.11 -28.76
C VAL A 69 -10.71 -2.14 -29.84
N ASP A 70 -10.98 -0.84 -29.71
CA ASP A 70 -10.51 0.18 -30.65
C ASP A 70 -8.97 0.27 -30.70
N GLU A 71 -8.30 0.24 -29.54
CA GLU A 71 -6.83 0.27 -29.46
C GLU A 71 -6.18 -0.99 -30.02
N GLU A 72 -6.77 -2.16 -29.76
CA GLU A 72 -6.30 -3.45 -30.29
C GLU A 72 -6.48 -3.51 -31.81
N THR A 73 -7.67 -3.16 -32.31
CA THR A 73 -7.97 -3.11 -33.75
C THR A 73 -7.05 -2.14 -34.49
N ALA A 74 -6.67 -1.04 -33.84
CA ALA A 74 -5.73 -0.07 -34.41
C ALA A 74 -4.25 -0.47 -34.28
N GLY A 75 -3.94 -1.64 -33.71
CA GLY A 75 -2.58 -2.16 -33.55
C GLY A 75 -1.73 -1.42 -32.51
N ARG A 76 -2.36 -0.68 -31.59
CA ARG A 76 -1.67 0.04 -30.50
C ARG A 76 -1.61 -0.75 -29.20
N LEU A 77 -2.37 -1.83 -29.10
CA LEU A 77 -2.41 -2.72 -27.95
C LEU A 77 -2.40 -4.18 -28.42
N ASP A 78 -1.50 -5.00 -27.88
CA ASP A 78 -1.43 -6.44 -28.18
C ASP A 78 -1.81 -7.24 -26.93
N LEU A 79 -2.93 -7.97 -27.02
CA LEU A 79 -3.47 -8.78 -25.94
C LEU A 79 -3.19 -10.27 -26.10
N SER A 80 -2.51 -10.69 -27.17
CA SER A 80 -2.32 -12.11 -27.54
C SER A 80 -1.54 -12.92 -26.50
N GLN A 81 -0.75 -12.26 -25.65
CA GLN A 81 0.01 -12.87 -24.54
C GLN A 81 -0.61 -12.62 -23.16
N THR A 82 -1.81 -12.03 -23.10
CA THR A 82 -2.46 -11.67 -21.84
C THR A 82 -3.44 -12.75 -21.40
N THR A 83 -3.36 -13.12 -20.13
CA THR A 83 -4.29 -14.04 -19.47
C THR A 83 -5.30 -13.24 -18.67
N PHE A 84 -6.58 -13.55 -18.82
CA PHE A 84 -7.67 -12.87 -18.13
C PHE A 84 -8.39 -13.79 -17.15
N THR A 85 -8.91 -13.22 -16.08
CA THR A 85 -9.98 -13.80 -15.27
C THR A 85 -10.95 -12.68 -14.85
N HIS A 86 -12.01 -13.03 -14.12
CA HIS A 86 -12.96 -12.06 -13.57
C HIS A 86 -13.24 -12.32 -12.10
N LEU A 87 -13.73 -11.29 -11.42
CA LEU A 87 -13.96 -11.29 -9.97
C LEU A 87 -15.06 -12.27 -9.55
N ASP A 88 -16.10 -12.38 -10.37
CA ASP A 88 -17.41 -12.83 -9.92
C ASP A 88 -18.16 -13.62 -11.00
N GLU A 89 -18.97 -14.57 -10.55
CA GLU A 89 -19.97 -15.23 -11.40
C GLU A 89 -21.19 -15.68 -10.58
N TYR A 90 -22.36 -15.68 -11.19
CA TYR A 90 -23.60 -16.11 -10.54
C TYR A 90 -23.64 -17.62 -10.33
N VAL A 91 -24.04 -18.05 -9.13
CA VAL A 91 -24.22 -19.48 -8.83
C VAL A 91 -25.53 -19.97 -9.41
N GLY A 92 -25.49 -21.10 -10.12
CA GLY A 92 -26.65 -21.72 -10.76
C GLY A 92 -27.04 -21.10 -12.11
N VAL A 93 -26.20 -20.24 -12.67
CA VAL A 93 -26.33 -19.70 -14.03
C VAL A 93 -25.18 -20.27 -14.86
N ASP A 94 -25.49 -20.79 -16.05
CA ASP A 94 -24.46 -21.20 -17.02
C ASP A 94 -23.63 -19.95 -17.41
N PRO A 95 -22.32 -19.90 -17.10
CA PRO A 95 -21.47 -18.75 -17.38
C PRO A 95 -21.41 -18.39 -18.87
N SER A 96 -21.68 -19.34 -19.76
CA SER A 96 -21.66 -19.16 -21.22
C SER A 96 -23.02 -18.71 -21.79
N ALA A 97 -24.09 -18.75 -21.00
CA ALA A 97 -25.43 -18.38 -21.43
C ALA A 97 -25.71 -16.88 -21.25
N PRO A 98 -26.67 -16.31 -22.00
CA PRO A 98 -27.16 -14.95 -21.76
C PRO A 98 -27.57 -14.76 -20.30
N GLY A 99 -26.96 -13.77 -19.64
CA GLY A 99 -27.14 -13.49 -18.21
C GLY A 99 -25.93 -13.87 -17.35
N GLY A 100 -25.03 -14.74 -17.82
CA GLY A 100 -23.74 -15.01 -17.18
C GLY A 100 -22.76 -13.83 -17.31
N MET A 101 -21.89 -13.64 -16.33
CA MET A 101 -20.87 -12.58 -16.38
C MET A 101 -19.75 -12.90 -17.38
N ALA A 102 -19.35 -14.17 -17.48
CA ALA A 102 -18.39 -14.61 -18.49
C ALA A 102 -18.93 -14.40 -19.91
N HIS A 103 -20.22 -14.67 -20.14
CA HIS A 103 -20.90 -14.37 -21.40
C HIS A 103 -20.86 -12.86 -21.72
N GLU A 104 -21.17 -11.99 -20.75
CA GLU A 104 -21.10 -10.53 -20.93
C GLU A 104 -19.69 -10.08 -21.35
N LEU A 105 -18.64 -10.60 -20.70
CA LEU A 105 -17.25 -10.28 -21.06
C LEU A 105 -16.88 -10.80 -22.46
N ASN A 106 -17.36 -11.99 -22.82
CA ASN A 106 -17.15 -12.53 -24.16
C ASN A 106 -17.78 -11.62 -25.23
N GLU A 107 -19.05 -11.24 -25.09
CA GLU A 107 -19.72 -10.36 -26.06
C GLU A 107 -19.12 -8.95 -26.12
N ARG A 108 -18.72 -8.39 -24.98
CA ARG A 108 -18.23 -7.00 -24.92
C ARG A 108 -16.78 -6.88 -25.38
N LEU A 109 -15.95 -7.86 -25.07
CA LEU A 109 -14.50 -7.81 -25.26
C LEU A 109 -14.02 -8.94 -26.16
N PHE A 110 -14.02 -10.19 -25.66
CA PHE A 110 -13.24 -11.27 -26.29
C PHE A 110 -13.68 -11.62 -27.72
N SER A 111 -14.97 -11.58 -28.03
CA SER A 111 -15.49 -11.89 -29.37
C SER A 111 -15.19 -10.80 -30.41
N LYS A 112 -14.69 -9.64 -29.98
CA LYS A 112 -14.37 -8.48 -30.84
C LYS A 112 -12.87 -8.29 -31.05
N LEU A 113 -12.01 -8.99 -30.31
CA LEU A 113 -10.56 -8.88 -30.43
C LEU A 113 -10.06 -9.56 -31.71
N SER A 114 -9.19 -8.88 -32.46
CA SER A 114 -8.67 -9.38 -33.74
C SER A 114 -7.57 -10.42 -33.55
N ASN A 115 -6.66 -10.19 -32.59
CA ASN A 115 -5.50 -11.05 -32.33
C ASN A 115 -5.73 -12.06 -31.18
N GLY A 116 -6.90 -12.04 -30.54
CA GLY A 116 -7.24 -12.91 -29.42
C GLY A 116 -6.45 -12.61 -28.14
N VAL A 117 -6.53 -13.54 -27.19
CA VAL A 117 -5.87 -13.49 -25.88
C VAL A 117 -5.19 -14.83 -25.59
N ALA A 118 -4.25 -14.87 -24.64
CA ALA A 118 -3.60 -16.13 -24.28
C ALA A 118 -4.58 -17.12 -23.63
N ALA A 119 -5.38 -16.63 -22.69
CA ALA A 119 -6.46 -17.38 -22.06
C ALA A 119 -7.48 -16.45 -21.39
N PHE A 120 -8.72 -16.92 -21.26
CA PHE A 120 -9.71 -16.36 -20.35
C PHE A 120 -10.20 -17.47 -19.42
N HIS A 121 -9.92 -17.33 -18.12
CA HIS A 121 -10.34 -18.26 -17.09
C HIS A 121 -11.60 -17.74 -16.40
N GLN A 122 -12.72 -18.42 -16.67
CA GLN A 122 -14.01 -18.18 -16.04
C GLN A 122 -13.98 -18.61 -14.57
N ALA A 123 -14.67 -17.86 -13.71
CA ALA A 123 -14.87 -18.25 -12.33
C ALA A 123 -15.73 -19.52 -12.28
N PRO A 124 -15.30 -20.59 -11.59
CA PRO A 124 -15.94 -21.90 -11.63
C PRO A 124 -17.17 -21.95 -10.71
N ALA A 125 -18.18 -21.12 -10.98
CA ALA A 125 -19.40 -21.03 -10.18
C ALA A 125 -20.27 -22.31 -10.21
N GLU A 126 -20.04 -23.20 -11.19
CA GLU A 126 -20.72 -24.49 -11.34
C GLU A 126 -20.01 -25.66 -10.65
N ALA A 127 -18.84 -25.43 -10.04
CA ALA A 127 -18.14 -26.48 -9.30
C ALA A 127 -18.90 -26.89 -8.03
N ASP A 128 -18.66 -28.11 -7.54
CA ASP A 128 -19.28 -28.60 -6.29
C ASP A 128 -18.93 -27.70 -5.08
N ASP A 129 -17.69 -27.18 -5.06
CA ASP A 129 -17.23 -26.14 -4.15
C ASP A 129 -16.62 -24.98 -4.98
N PRO A 130 -17.45 -23.99 -5.37
CA PRO A 130 -17.01 -22.88 -6.21
C PRO A 130 -15.88 -22.06 -5.58
N ALA A 131 -15.91 -21.88 -4.26
CA ALA A 131 -14.94 -21.07 -3.54
C ALA A 131 -13.55 -21.75 -3.53
N ALA A 132 -13.50 -23.06 -3.25
CA ALA A 132 -12.26 -23.83 -3.30
C ALA A 132 -11.70 -23.91 -4.72
N ALA A 133 -12.56 -24.14 -5.72
CA ALA A 133 -12.16 -24.22 -7.13
C ALA A 133 -11.56 -22.91 -7.64
N GLN A 134 -12.20 -21.77 -7.33
CA GLN A 134 -11.68 -20.45 -7.68
C GLN A 134 -10.38 -20.15 -6.91
N GLY A 135 -10.29 -20.50 -5.63
CA GLY A 135 -9.06 -20.34 -4.86
C GLY A 135 -7.87 -21.07 -5.52
N ALA A 136 -8.08 -22.32 -5.95
CA ALA A 136 -7.08 -23.10 -6.66
C ALA A 136 -6.74 -22.51 -8.04
N LEU A 137 -7.72 -21.96 -8.76
CA LEU A 137 -7.49 -21.25 -10.02
C LEU A 137 -6.60 -20.02 -9.80
N LEU A 138 -6.93 -19.16 -8.83
CA LEU A 138 -6.15 -17.97 -8.52
C LEU A 138 -4.72 -18.33 -8.09
N ASP A 139 -4.56 -19.37 -7.27
CA ASP A 139 -3.24 -19.87 -6.85
C ASP A 139 -2.42 -20.41 -8.03
N ALA A 140 -3.07 -21.04 -9.03
CA ALA A 140 -2.42 -21.53 -10.24
C ALA A 140 -2.05 -20.41 -11.23
N LEU A 141 -2.87 -19.35 -11.32
CA LEU A 141 -2.58 -18.15 -12.11
C LEU A 141 -1.43 -17.33 -11.51
N GLY A 142 -1.23 -17.42 -10.19
CA GLY A 142 -0.14 -16.78 -9.50
C GLY A 142 -0.40 -15.29 -9.25
N SER A 143 0.56 -14.44 -9.62
CA SER A 143 0.48 -13.00 -9.33
C SER A 143 -0.34 -12.28 -10.39
N PHE A 144 -1.45 -11.65 -10.00
CA PHE A 144 -2.24 -10.76 -10.86
C PHE A 144 -1.56 -9.42 -11.01
N ASP A 145 -1.24 -8.98 -12.22
CA ASP A 145 -0.58 -7.69 -12.44
C ASP A 145 -1.52 -6.52 -12.25
N LEU A 146 -2.78 -6.69 -12.63
CA LEU A 146 -3.80 -5.67 -12.52
C LEU A 146 -5.17 -6.27 -12.21
N GLN A 147 -5.84 -5.72 -11.22
CA GLN A 147 -7.27 -5.95 -10.98
C GLN A 147 -8.06 -4.67 -11.26
N LEU A 148 -8.93 -4.72 -12.26
CA LEU A 148 -9.93 -3.67 -12.50
C LEU A 148 -11.07 -3.81 -11.48
N LEU A 149 -11.48 -2.71 -10.86
CA LEU A 149 -12.57 -2.68 -9.88
C LEU A 149 -13.56 -1.54 -10.19
N GLY A 150 -14.84 -1.83 -10.04
CA GLY A 150 -15.87 -0.80 -9.84
C GLY A 150 -16.19 -0.66 -8.35
N ILE A 151 -16.96 0.37 -7.99
CA ILE A 151 -17.51 0.55 -6.65
C ILE A 151 -19.04 0.62 -6.67
N GLY A 152 -19.69 -0.09 -5.75
CA GLY A 152 -21.12 -0.03 -5.49
C GLY A 152 -21.57 1.30 -4.86
N ARG A 153 -22.86 1.61 -4.88
CA ARG A 153 -23.39 2.84 -4.23
C ARG A 153 -23.25 2.82 -2.70
N ASN A 154 -23.13 1.63 -2.13
CA ASN A 154 -22.90 1.37 -0.70
C ASN A 154 -21.42 1.08 -0.38
N GLY A 155 -20.50 1.20 -1.35
CA GLY A 155 -19.09 0.93 -1.17
C GLY A 155 -18.66 -0.54 -1.30
N HIS A 156 -19.51 -1.43 -1.80
CA HIS A 156 -19.06 -2.78 -2.18
C HIS A 156 -18.04 -2.74 -3.32
N ILE A 157 -17.17 -3.75 -3.37
CA ILE A 157 -16.31 -4.09 -4.52
C ILE A 157 -16.56 -5.56 -4.85
N ALA A 158 -16.64 -5.92 -6.13
CA ALA A 158 -17.12 -7.24 -6.54
C ALA A 158 -18.51 -7.50 -5.89
N PHE A 159 -18.78 -8.70 -5.35
CA PHE A 159 -19.94 -8.94 -4.49
C PHE A 159 -19.65 -8.86 -2.98
N ASN A 160 -18.57 -8.19 -2.58
CA ASN A 160 -18.25 -7.99 -1.17
C ASN A 160 -19.10 -6.84 -0.60
N GLU A 161 -20.26 -7.17 -0.06
CA GLU A 161 -21.18 -6.21 0.57
C GLU A 161 -20.66 -5.66 1.92
N PRO A 162 -21.17 -4.51 2.40
CA PRO A 162 -20.86 -4.01 3.73
C PRO A 162 -21.01 -5.07 4.83
N GLY A 163 -19.95 -5.28 5.59
CA GLY A 163 -19.85 -6.31 6.63
C GLY A 163 -18.96 -7.50 6.23
N THR A 164 -18.60 -7.66 4.95
CA THR A 164 -17.70 -8.72 4.50
C THR A 164 -16.30 -8.56 5.11
N PRO A 165 -15.80 -9.54 5.90
CA PRO A 165 -14.50 -9.45 6.52
C PRO A 165 -13.36 -9.33 5.50
N PHE A 166 -12.41 -8.43 5.74
CA PHE A 166 -11.23 -8.25 4.88
C PHE A 166 -10.33 -9.48 4.81
N THR A 167 -10.46 -10.41 5.75
CA THR A 167 -9.70 -11.65 5.80
C THR A 167 -10.18 -12.71 4.81
N LEU A 168 -11.39 -12.55 4.24
CA LEU A 168 -11.96 -13.52 3.31
C LEU A 168 -11.22 -13.51 1.97
N ARG A 169 -10.81 -14.70 1.53
CA ARG A 169 -10.45 -14.99 0.13
C ARG A 169 -11.75 -15.18 -0.67
N THR A 170 -11.69 -15.89 -1.78
CA THR A 170 -12.89 -16.23 -2.56
C THR A 170 -13.94 -16.95 -1.71
N HIS A 171 -15.20 -16.56 -1.85
CA HIS A 171 -16.33 -17.18 -1.18
C HIS A 171 -17.61 -17.08 -2.03
N VAL A 172 -18.62 -17.85 -1.65
CA VAL A 172 -19.99 -17.70 -2.16
C VAL A 172 -20.76 -16.81 -1.20
N THR A 173 -21.48 -15.83 -1.74
CA THR A 173 -22.30 -14.90 -0.96
C THR A 173 -23.71 -14.79 -1.51
N ALA A 174 -24.67 -14.46 -0.64
CA ALA A 174 -26.02 -14.12 -1.06
C ALA A 174 -26.03 -12.73 -1.71
N LEU A 175 -26.79 -12.57 -2.79
CA LEU A 175 -26.93 -11.28 -3.45
C LEU A 175 -27.87 -10.36 -2.66
N ASP A 176 -27.49 -9.09 -2.56
CA ASP A 176 -28.37 -8.07 -2.01
C ASP A 176 -29.63 -7.88 -2.87
N THR A 177 -30.74 -7.51 -2.24
CA THR A 177 -32.02 -7.32 -2.93
C THR A 177 -31.92 -6.23 -4.00
N ASP A 178 -31.16 -5.16 -3.75
CA ASP A 178 -30.92 -4.10 -4.74
C ASP A 178 -30.11 -4.62 -5.93
N THR A 179 -29.15 -5.52 -5.70
CA THR A 179 -28.36 -6.18 -6.75
C THR A 179 -29.24 -7.09 -7.60
N ILE A 180 -30.15 -7.86 -6.99
CA ILE A 180 -31.13 -8.67 -7.71
C ILE A 180 -32.04 -7.76 -8.56
N ASN A 181 -32.55 -6.67 -7.97
CA ASN A 181 -33.44 -5.74 -8.66
C ASN A 181 -32.74 -5.03 -9.83
N ALA A 182 -31.50 -4.58 -9.64
CA ALA A 182 -30.70 -3.91 -10.67
C ALA A 182 -30.39 -4.82 -11.87
N ASN A 183 -30.32 -6.13 -11.65
CA ASN A 183 -30.04 -7.13 -12.67
C ASN A 183 -31.28 -7.86 -13.19
N SER A 184 -32.47 -7.54 -12.68
CA SER A 184 -33.71 -8.25 -13.00
C SER A 184 -34.05 -8.26 -14.50
N ALA A 185 -33.74 -7.16 -15.21
CA ALA A 185 -33.91 -7.06 -16.66
C ALA A 185 -33.09 -8.08 -17.47
N ARG A 186 -32.05 -8.68 -16.88
CA ARG A 186 -31.23 -9.74 -17.51
C ARG A 186 -31.90 -11.11 -17.48
N TYR A 187 -32.92 -11.30 -16.63
CA TYR A 187 -33.63 -12.56 -16.44
C TYR A 187 -35.15 -12.36 -16.58
N PRO A 188 -35.66 -12.01 -17.78
CA PRO A 188 -37.08 -11.68 -17.98
C PRO A 188 -38.04 -12.85 -17.75
N ASP A 189 -37.59 -14.09 -17.99
CA ASP A 189 -38.42 -15.30 -17.97
C ASP A 189 -37.94 -16.39 -16.98
N GLY A 190 -37.00 -16.05 -16.07
CA GLY A 190 -36.28 -17.02 -15.24
C GLY A 190 -36.21 -16.66 -13.75
N ALA A 191 -35.78 -17.62 -12.94
CA ALA A 191 -35.44 -17.36 -11.54
C ALA A 191 -34.15 -16.50 -11.50
N HIS A 192 -34.19 -15.40 -10.75
CA HIS A 192 -33.00 -14.59 -10.54
C HIS A 192 -31.97 -15.38 -9.73
N PRO A 193 -30.66 -15.26 -10.05
CA PRO A 193 -29.63 -15.80 -9.18
C PRO A 193 -29.79 -15.15 -7.80
N THR A 194 -29.63 -15.96 -6.76
CA THR A 194 -29.71 -15.52 -5.35
C THR A 194 -28.34 -15.49 -4.69
N HIS A 195 -27.34 -16.08 -5.33
CA HIS A 195 -25.98 -16.20 -4.83
C HIS A 195 -24.97 -15.95 -5.95
N ALA A 196 -23.77 -15.53 -5.58
CA ALA A 196 -22.64 -15.40 -6.49
C ALA A 196 -21.35 -15.90 -5.84
N LEU A 197 -20.48 -16.47 -6.67
CA LEU A 197 -19.07 -16.66 -6.37
C LEU A 197 -18.36 -15.33 -6.56
N THR A 198 -17.52 -14.92 -5.60
CA THR A 198 -16.81 -13.64 -5.64
C THR A 198 -15.39 -13.75 -5.10
N MET A 199 -14.44 -13.04 -5.70
CA MET A 199 -13.16 -12.77 -5.07
C MET A 199 -13.38 -11.94 -3.81
N GLY A 200 -12.95 -12.48 -2.67
CA GLY A 200 -12.99 -11.75 -1.41
C GLY A 200 -11.94 -10.64 -1.33
N PRO A 201 -12.05 -9.74 -0.33
CA PRO A 201 -11.19 -8.58 -0.23
C PRO A 201 -9.70 -8.95 -0.06
N ARG A 202 -9.40 -10.07 0.62
CA ARG A 202 -8.02 -10.57 0.74
C ARG A 202 -7.42 -10.93 -0.62
N ALA A 203 -8.20 -11.58 -1.49
CA ALA A 203 -7.73 -12.00 -2.81
C ALA A 203 -7.49 -10.78 -3.72
N ILE A 204 -8.38 -9.78 -3.65
CA ILE A 204 -8.21 -8.49 -4.35
C ILE A 204 -6.94 -7.77 -3.89
N LEU A 205 -6.69 -7.71 -2.58
CA LEU A 205 -5.52 -7.02 -2.01
C LEU A 205 -4.19 -7.74 -2.31
N GLN A 206 -4.22 -9.01 -2.72
CA GLN A 206 -3.04 -9.79 -3.10
C GLN A 206 -2.59 -9.55 -4.54
N THR A 207 -3.36 -8.80 -5.33
CA THR A 207 -2.95 -8.39 -6.68
C THR A 207 -1.75 -7.44 -6.61
N ARG A 208 -0.99 -7.28 -7.70
CA ARG A 208 0.16 -6.36 -7.76
C ARG A 208 -0.30 -4.93 -7.88
N ARG A 209 -1.40 -4.69 -8.60
CA ARG A 209 -2.00 -3.37 -8.82
C ARG A 209 -3.52 -3.46 -8.81
N ILE A 210 -4.15 -2.46 -8.23
CA ILE A 210 -5.59 -2.23 -8.33
C ILE A 210 -5.82 -0.99 -9.21
N CYS A 211 -6.80 -1.05 -10.11
CA CYS A 211 -7.32 0.12 -10.79
C CYS A 211 -8.83 0.17 -10.57
N LEU A 212 -9.25 1.03 -9.64
CA LEU A 212 -10.64 1.26 -9.29
C LEU A 212 -11.17 2.47 -10.06
N VAL A 213 -12.30 2.29 -10.75
CA VAL A 213 -12.96 3.35 -11.54
C VAL A 213 -14.35 3.64 -10.96
N ALA A 214 -14.66 4.91 -10.74
CA ALA A 214 -15.98 5.35 -10.30
C ALA A 214 -16.41 6.64 -11.02
N THR A 215 -17.56 6.59 -11.68
CA THR A 215 -18.11 7.73 -12.43
C THR A 215 -19.57 7.99 -12.04
N GLY A 216 -19.96 9.26 -12.09
CA GLY A 216 -21.31 9.73 -11.80
C GLY A 216 -21.61 10.02 -10.32
N SER A 217 -22.52 10.97 -10.10
CA SER A 217 -22.88 11.48 -8.76
C SER A 217 -23.47 10.41 -7.83
N ALA A 218 -24.06 9.36 -8.37
CA ALA A 218 -24.60 8.25 -7.60
C ALA A 218 -23.52 7.47 -6.82
N LYS A 219 -22.23 7.66 -7.14
CA LYS A 219 -21.09 7.03 -6.47
C LYS A 219 -20.45 7.92 -5.41
N ALA A 220 -20.81 9.20 -5.33
CA ALA A 220 -20.08 10.18 -4.53
C ALA A 220 -20.04 9.86 -3.03
N ASP A 221 -21.12 9.31 -2.46
CA ASP A 221 -21.11 8.89 -1.05
C ASP A 221 -20.18 7.70 -0.79
N ALA A 222 -20.19 6.71 -1.67
CA ALA A 222 -19.33 5.54 -1.57
C ALA A 222 -17.85 5.91 -1.75
N VAL A 223 -17.55 6.79 -2.71
CA VAL A 223 -16.20 7.32 -2.95
C VAL A 223 -15.69 8.08 -1.73
N ARG A 224 -16.53 8.94 -1.13
CA ARG A 224 -16.20 9.62 0.12
C ARG A 224 -15.95 8.63 1.25
N ALA A 225 -16.82 7.65 1.45
CA ALA A 225 -16.65 6.63 2.48
C ALA A 225 -15.38 5.81 2.29
N MET A 226 -15.04 5.46 1.04
CA MET A 226 -13.82 4.73 0.69
C MET A 226 -12.56 5.53 1.02
N LEU A 227 -12.51 6.81 0.63
CA LEU A 227 -11.29 7.62 0.70
C LEU A 227 -11.13 8.38 2.02
N GLU A 228 -12.21 8.85 2.64
CA GLU A 228 -12.20 9.68 3.85
C GLU A 228 -12.77 8.98 5.08
N GLY A 229 -13.48 7.87 4.91
CA GLY A 229 -14.01 7.07 6.01
C GLY A 229 -12.95 6.19 6.67
N PRO A 230 -13.30 5.48 7.75
CA PRO A 230 -12.42 4.46 8.32
C PRO A 230 -12.23 3.30 7.33
N VAL A 231 -11.00 2.80 7.24
CA VAL A 231 -10.72 1.57 6.50
C VAL A 231 -11.35 0.39 7.25
N SER A 232 -12.49 -0.10 6.77
CA SER A 232 -13.30 -1.06 7.52
C SER A 232 -14.19 -1.92 6.62
N PRO A 233 -14.58 -3.13 7.07
CA PRO A 233 -15.59 -3.96 6.40
C PRO A 233 -16.93 -3.26 6.15
N GLY A 234 -17.26 -2.20 6.90
CA GLY A 234 -18.48 -1.41 6.68
C GLY A 234 -18.47 -0.62 5.37
N CYS A 235 -17.29 -0.37 4.78
CA CYS A 235 -17.12 0.11 3.42
C CYS A 235 -16.05 -0.75 2.73
N PRO A 236 -16.42 -1.87 2.08
CA PRO A 236 -15.45 -2.83 1.55
C PRO A 236 -14.42 -2.22 0.61
N ALA A 237 -14.81 -1.25 -0.21
CA ALA A 237 -13.91 -0.49 -1.09
C ALA A 237 -12.78 0.22 -0.35
N SER A 238 -12.95 0.60 0.92
CA SER A 238 -11.90 1.29 1.69
C SER A 238 -10.62 0.47 1.83
N ILE A 239 -10.68 -0.85 1.63
CA ILE A 239 -9.51 -1.73 1.62
C ILE A 239 -8.47 -1.34 0.55
N VAL A 240 -8.86 -0.65 -0.53
CA VAL A 240 -7.92 -0.23 -1.59
C VAL A 240 -6.87 0.77 -1.09
N ARG A 241 -7.15 1.49 0.01
CA ARG A 241 -6.17 2.39 0.66
C ARG A 241 -5.01 1.64 1.29
N LEU A 242 -5.19 0.34 1.55
CA LEU A 242 -4.18 -0.57 2.09
C LEU A 242 -3.39 -1.26 0.98
N HIS A 243 -3.70 -0.98 -0.29
CA HIS A 243 -3.00 -1.58 -1.39
C HIS A 243 -1.71 -0.81 -1.70
N ASN A 244 -0.67 -1.52 -2.10
CA ASN A 244 0.66 -0.92 -2.29
C ASN A 244 0.80 -0.23 -3.65
N ASP A 245 -0.11 -0.51 -4.57
CA ASP A 245 -0.19 0.12 -5.87
C ASP A 245 -1.66 0.17 -6.30
N ALA A 246 -2.39 1.20 -5.86
CA ALA A 246 -3.78 1.40 -6.25
C ALA A 246 -3.91 2.71 -7.04
N TYR A 247 -4.60 2.63 -8.17
CA TYR A 247 -5.13 3.77 -8.89
C TYR A 247 -6.62 3.86 -8.59
N VAL A 248 -7.07 5.02 -8.15
CA VAL A 248 -8.48 5.37 -8.06
C VAL A 248 -8.75 6.47 -9.07
N ILE A 249 -9.60 6.17 -10.03
CA ILE A 249 -9.95 7.06 -11.13
C ILE A 249 -11.41 7.46 -10.96
N LEU A 250 -11.63 8.74 -10.74
CA LEU A 250 -12.94 9.33 -10.51
C LEU A 250 -13.28 10.29 -11.64
N ASP A 251 -14.55 10.49 -11.95
CA ASP A 251 -14.98 11.74 -12.60
C ASP A 251 -15.31 12.81 -11.55
N THR A 252 -15.46 14.05 -11.99
CA THR A 252 -15.79 15.18 -11.10
C THR A 252 -17.10 14.94 -10.34
N ALA A 253 -18.06 14.24 -10.93
CA ALA A 253 -19.34 13.93 -10.30
C ALA A 253 -19.21 12.92 -9.14
N ALA A 254 -18.39 11.88 -9.31
CA ALA A 254 -18.08 10.90 -8.28
C ALA A 254 -17.16 11.48 -7.18
N ALA A 255 -16.30 12.44 -7.52
CA ALA A 255 -15.45 13.13 -6.56
C ALA A 255 -16.16 14.26 -5.79
N ALA A 256 -17.40 14.63 -6.16
CA ALA A 256 -18.06 15.86 -5.71
C ALA A 256 -18.26 16.01 -4.19
N LYS A 257 -18.13 14.92 -3.42
CA LYS A 257 -18.26 14.91 -1.96
C LYS A 257 -16.93 14.80 -1.21
N LEU A 258 -15.80 14.70 -1.92
CA LEU A 258 -14.48 14.67 -1.32
C LEU A 258 -14.07 16.05 -0.83
N THR A 259 -13.34 16.09 0.28
CA THR A 259 -12.75 17.33 0.80
C THR A 259 -11.41 17.60 0.13
N GLU A 260 -10.95 18.84 0.17
CA GLU A 260 -9.60 19.19 -0.29
C GLU A 260 -8.50 18.40 0.43
N ALA A 261 -8.75 17.95 1.66
CA ALA A 261 -7.79 17.15 2.43
C ALA A 261 -7.53 15.77 1.81
N THR A 262 -8.49 15.17 1.08
CA THR A 262 -8.26 13.89 0.37
C THR A 262 -7.10 13.99 -0.62
N TRP A 263 -6.93 15.17 -1.20
CA TRP A 263 -5.99 15.43 -2.29
C TRP A 263 -4.65 15.97 -1.80
N LYS A 264 -4.56 16.35 -0.51
CA LYS A 264 -3.34 16.90 0.07
C LYS A 264 -2.41 15.76 0.45
N SER A 265 -1.41 15.54 -0.40
CA SER A 265 -0.21 14.83 0.02
C SER A 265 0.49 15.62 1.14
N PRO A 266 1.16 14.94 2.08
CA PRO A 266 2.02 15.59 3.07
C PRO A 266 2.95 16.59 2.41
N GLU A 267 3.17 17.74 3.06
CA GLU A 267 4.08 18.76 2.55
C GLU A 267 5.50 18.20 2.57
N ARG A 268 6.13 18.03 1.39
CA ARG A 268 7.56 17.67 1.32
C ARG A 268 8.38 18.82 1.89
N LEU A 269 9.15 18.54 2.94
CA LEU A 269 10.01 19.57 3.53
C LEU A 269 11.19 19.91 2.61
N PRO A 270 11.78 21.11 2.74
CA PRO A 270 12.97 21.48 1.98
C PRO A 270 14.15 20.55 2.24
N ASP A 271 15.01 20.44 1.22
CA ASP A 271 16.24 19.67 1.29
C ASP A 271 17.13 20.21 2.41
N ALA A 272 17.67 19.32 3.24
CA ALA A 272 18.53 19.67 4.35
C ALA A 272 19.69 18.69 4.55
N VAL A 273 20.80 19.24 5.02
CA VAL A 273 21.98 18.49 5.44
C VAL A 273 22.19 18.82 6.91
N LEU A 274 21.94 17.83 7.77
CA LEU A 274 21.76 18.01 9.20
C LEU A 274 22.91 17.37 9.96
N ARG A 275 23.31 18.01 11.06
CA ARG A 275 24.20 17.50 12.10
C ARG A 275 23.46 17.52 13.43
N ALA A 276 24.07 16.94 14.47
CA ALA A 276 23.45 16.86 15.80
C ALA A 276 22.95 18.22 16.33
N ALA A 277 23.68 19.31 16.07
CA ALA A 277 23.30 20.67 16.49
C ALA A 277 22.03 21.20 15.81
N ASP A 278 21.69 20.68 14.62
CA ASP A 278 20.55 21.11 13.81
C ASP A 278 19.24 20.39 14.21
N LEU A 279 19.33 19.33 15.02
CA LEU A 279 18.17 18.51 15.41
C LEU A 279 17.34 19.21 16.49
N GLN A 280 16.21 19.80 16.10
CA GLN A 280 15.30 20.52 16.99
C GLN A 280 13.84 20.05 16.77
N PRO A 281 13.45 18.87 17.28
CA PRO A 281 12.12 18.30 17.02
C PRO A 281 10.95 19.06 17.65
N GLY A 282 11.20 19.92 18.65
CA GLY A 282 10.13 20.68 19.32
C GLY A 282 9.17 19.84 20.18
N GLY A 283 9.38 18.53 20.29
CA GLY A 283 8.58 17.61 21.09
C GLY A 283 9.14 16.19 21.09
N PRO A 284 8.37 15.21 21.60
CA PRO A 284 8.77 13.81 21.62
C PRO A 284 9.01 13.26 20.21
N VAL A 285 9.97 12.35 20.10
CA VAL A 285 10.32 11.64 18.87
C VAL A 285 9.95 10.17 19.02
N VAL A 286 9.20 9.66 18.06
CA VAL A 286 8.77 8.26 18.02
C VAL A 286 9.37 7.57 16.80
N VAL A 287 9.95 6.39 16.99
CA VAL A 287 10.26 5.47 15.89
C VAL A 287 9.24 4.35 15.89
N VAL A 288 8.61 4.13 14.74
CA VAL A 288 7.71 3.00 14.52
C VAL A 288 8.49 1.92 13.79
N SER A 289 8.85 0.89 14.54
CA SER A 289 9.78 -0.16 14.13
C SER A 289 8.99 -1.41 13.72
N PRO A 290 9.03 -1.83 12.44
CA PRO A 290 8.31 -3.03 11.98
C PRO A 290 8.78 -4.28 12.71
N HIS A 291 10.09 -4.54 12.71
CA HIS A 291 10.72 -5.64 13.45
C HIS A 291 11.56 -5.11 14.63
N PRO A 292 11.90 -5.97 15.59
CA PRO A 292 12.69 -5.60 16.77
C PRO A 292 13.98 -4.80 16.49
N ASP A 293 14.69 -5.08 15.40
CA ASP A 293 16.01 -4.53 15.09
C ASP A 293 16.01 -3.32 14.12
N ASP A 294 14.89 -3.03 13.47
CA ASP A 294 14.87 -2.04 12.38
C ASP A 294 15.22 -0.62 12.87
N ALA A 295 14.82 -0.25 14.09
CA ALA A 295 15.04 1.11 14.61
C ALA A 295 16.52 1.47 14.70
N SER A 296 17.34 0.63 15.34
CA SER A 296 18.79 0.84 15.43
C SER A 296 19.49 0.77 14.08
N ILE A 297 19.10 -0.14 13.20
CA ILE A 297 19.69 -0.27 11.85
C ILE A 297 19.47 1.01 11.03
N SER A 298 18.22 1.47 11.01
CA SER A 298 17.77 2.53 10.11
C SER A 298 18.00 3.95 10.64
N CYS A 299 17.83 4.16 11.95
CA CYS A 299 17.77 5.49 12.56
C CYS A 299 18.65 5.65 13.79
N GLY A 300 19.46 4.65 14.15
CA GLY A 300 20.23 4.67 15.39
C GLY A 300 21.20 5.86 15.50
N GLY A 301 21.74 6.34 14.38
CA GLY A 301 22.62 7.50 14.36
C GLY A 301 21.88 8.79 14.73
N LEU A 302 20.73 9.03 14.10
CA LEU A 302 19.85 10.16 14.44
C LEU A 302 19.39 10.08 15.89
N LEU A 303 18.91 8.92 16.36
CA LEU A 303 18.42 8.74 17.73
C LEU A 303 19.49 8.98 18.80
N ALA A 304 20.71 8.50 18.55
CA ALA A 304 21.86 8.73 19.43
C ALA A 304 22.30 10.20 19.47
N SER A 305 21.96 10.98 18.43
CA SER A 305 22.39 12.37 18.27
C SER A 305 21.35 13.42 18.68
N LEU A 306 20.12 13.01 19.00
CA LEU A 306 19.08 13.93 19.46
C LEU A 306 19.48 14.64 20.77
N PRO A 307 19.11 15.92 20.95
CA PRO A 307 19.48 16.69 22.14
C PRO A 307 19.04 16.05 23.46
N GLN A 308 19.82 16.28 24.51
CA GLN A 308 19.45 15.90 25.88
C GLN A 308 18.12 16.58 26.26
N GLY A 309 17.17 15.79 26.78
CA GLY A 309 15.83 16.26 27.17
C GLY A 309 14.73 15.99 26.14
N VAL A 310 15.08 15.61 24.91
CA VAL A 310 14.10 15.08 23.95
C VAL A 310 13.66 13.68 24.41
N GLN A 311 12.36 13.49 24.58
CA GLN A 311 11.77 12.18 24.85
C GLN A 311 11.82 11.35 23.56
N LYS A 312 12.35 10.13 23.66
CA LYS A 312 12.55 9.23 22.53
C LYS A 312 11.86 7.91 22.83
N HIS A 313 11.02 7.45 21.91
CA HIS A 313 10.29 6.20 22.06
C HIS A 313 10.49 5.29 20.85
N ILE A 314 10.72 4.01 21.09
CA ILE A 314 10.73 2.96 20.07
C ILE A 314 9.46 2.15 20.27
N LEU A 315 8.55 2.23 19.29
CA LEU A 315 7.34 1.42 19.23
C LEU A 315 7.59 0.26 18.28
N THR A 316 7.81 -0.94 18.81
CA THR A 316 7.99 -2.15 18.01
C THR A 316 6.64 -2.80 17.75
N LEU A 317 6.30 -2.94 16.47
CA LEU A 317 4.97 -3.39 16.05
C LEU A 317 4.84 -4.91 16.05
N THR A 318 5.93 -5.66 15.92
CA THR A 318 5.87 -7.12 15.79
C THR A 318 6.74 -7.86 16.79
N THR A 319 6.47 -9.14 16.99
CA THR A 319 7.19 -9.98 17.95
C THR A 319 8.54 -10.50 17.41
N GLY A 320 8.77 -10.44 16.10
CA GLY A 320 9.93 -11.06 15.45
C GLY A 320 9.90 -12.61 15.43
N ALA A 321 8.85 -13.24 15.99
CA ALA A 321 8.80 -14.68 16.22
C ALA A 321 8.76 -15.54 14.94
N ARG A 322 8.40 -14.98 13.78
CA ARG A 322 8.40 -15.70 12.49
C ARG A 322 9.81 -15.96 11.95
N ALA A 323 10.78 -15.17 12.38
CA ALA A 323 12.18 -15.29 11.99
C ALA A 323 12.97 -16.28 12.86
N ARG A 324 12.29 -17.30 13.42
CA ARG A 324 12.87 -18.23 14.39
C ARG A 324 14.00 -19.07 13.78
N THR A 325 15.14 -19.09 14.46
CA THR A 325 16.32 -19.85 14.07
C THR A 325 16.42 -21.19 14.79
N ASP A 326 15.96 -21.25 16.05
CA ASP A 326 15.93 -22.48 16.84
C ASP A 326 14.57 -23.18 16.72
N ALA A 327 14.54 -24.35 16.08
CA ALA A 327 13.33 -25.16 15.94
C ALA A 327 12.78 -25.70 17.27
N ALA A 328 13.51 -25.64 18.39
CA ALA A 328 13.02 -26.06 19.70
C ALA A 328 12.31 -24.94 20.49
N ALA A 329 12.65 -23.67 20.24
CA ALA A 329 12.05 -22.53 20.94
C ALA A 329 10.58 -22.31 20.53
N THR A 330 9.69 -21.96 21.45
CA THR A 330 8.32 -21.56 21.10
C THR A 330 8.28 -20.14 20.54
N ALA A 331 7.21 -19.77 19.83
CA ALA A 331 7.04 -18.41 19.32
C ALA A 331 7.06 -17.36 20.46
N GLU A 332 6.49 -17.70 21.62
CA GLU A 332 6.46 -16.82 22.79
C GLU A 332 7.86 -16.62 23.38
N GLN A 333 8.65 -17.68 23.54
CA GLN A 333 10.03 -17.57 24.03
C GLN A 333 10.89 -16.69 23.12
N VAL A 334 10.68 -16.78 21.80
CA VAL A 334 11.37 -15.89 20.85
C VAL A 334 10.90 -14.45 21.03
N ALA A 335 9.60 -14.22 21.17
CA ALA A 335 9.05 -12.88 21.40
C ALA A 335 9.63 -12.24 22.66
N GLU A 336 9.64 -12.95 23.79
CA GLU A 336 10.22 -12.48 25.06
C GLU A 336 11.71 -12.13 24.93
N LEU A 337 12.48 -12.97 24.22
CA LEU A 337 13.88 -12.70 23.91
C LEU A 337 14.03 -11.41 23.09
N ARG A 338 13.24 -11.24 22.02
CA ARG A 338 13.28 -10.03 21.18
C ARG A 338 12.90 -8.77 21.95
N GLU A 339 11.91 -8.86 22.83
CA GLU A 339 11.57 -7.73 23.69
C GLU A 339 12.72 -7.35 24.64
N ALA A 340 13.46 -8.34 25.15
CA ALA A 340 14.64 -8.07 25.98
C ALA A 340 15.77 -7.39 25.18
N GLU A 341 16.00 -7.81 23.93
CA GLU A 341 16.98 -7.21 23.03
C GLU A 341 16.61 -5.75 22.67
N VAL A 342 15.35 -5.48 22.35
CA VAL A 342 14.88 -4.10 22.09
C VAL A 342 15.02 -3.21 23.32
N ARG A 343 14.79 -3.73 24.54
CA ARG A 343 15.03 -2.94 25.77
C ARG A 343 16.51 -2.57 25.93
N GLN A 344 17.42 -3.45 25.52
CA GLN A 344 18.85 -3.17 25.52
C GLN A 344 19.23 -2.16 24.44
N GLU A 345 18.65 -2.26 23.24
CA GLU A 345 18.79 -1.26 22.17
C GLU A 345 18.34 0.12 22.65
N ALA A 346 17.13 0.18 23.21
CA ALA A 346 16.55 1.42 23.71
C ALA A 346 17.42 2.03 24.81
N ALA A 347 17.97 1.22 25.73
CA ALA A 347 18.92 1.71 26.73
C ALA A 347 20.19 2.30 26.10
N ALA A 348 20.75 1.67 25.06
CA ALA A 348 21.93 2.17 24.36
C ALA A 348 21.65 3.51 23.63
N LEU A 349 20.45 3.67 23.09
CA LEU A 349 20.03 4.89 22.38
C LEU A 349 19.39 5.94 23.30
N GLY A 350 19.19 5.65 24.58
CA GLY A 350 18.48 6.54 25.52
C GLY A 350 16.99 6.72 25.20
N CYS A 351 16.35 5.67 24.70
CA CYS A 351 14.93 5.62 24.35
C CYS A 351 14.12 4.80 25.37
N GLU A 352 12.81 5.01 25.39
CA GLU A 352 11.84 4.10 26.00
C GLU A 352 11.32 3.11 24.95
N ALA A 353 11.21 1.83 25.30
CA ALA A 353 10.70 0.79 24.40
C ALA A 353 9.27 0.35 24.74
N PHE A 354 8.42 0.23 23.72
CA PHE A 354 7.06 -0.29 23.83
C PHE A 354 6.82 -1.35 22.75
N PHE A 355 6.06 -2.38 23.10
CA PHE A 355 5.79 -3.53 22.23
C PHE A 355 4.30 -3.63 22.00
N LEU A 356 3.87 -3.47 20.75
CA LEU A 356 2.44 -3.52 20.41
C LEU A 356 1.95 -4.92 20.07
N ARG A 357 2.87 -5.84 19.75
CA ARG A 357 2.58 -7.25 19.39
C ARG A 357 1.43 -7.35 18.39
N GLY A 358 1.58 -6.61 17.29
CA GLY A 358 0.53 -6.38 16.31
C GLY A 358 0.02 -7.67 15.68
N HIS A 359 -1.30 -7.80 15.60
CA HIS A 359 -1.97 -8.99 15.12
C HIS A 359 -1.80 -9.19 13.61
N PHE A 360 -1.61 -8.10 12.86
CA PHE A 360 -1.24 -8.14 11.45
C PHE A 360 0.01 -8.98 11.20
N TYR A 361 0.90 -9.06 12.19
CA TYR A 361 2.10 -9.86 12.08
C TYR A 361 1.75 -11.34 11.95
N ASP A 362 0.68 -11.84 12.58
CA ASP A 362 0.27 -13.23 12.52
C ASP A 362 -0.75 -13.49 11.40
N SER A 363 -1.67 -12.56 11.15
CA SER A 363 -2.69 -12.71 10.10
C SER A 363 -2.14 -12.45 8.68
N GLY A 364 -1.06 -11.67 8.59
CA GLY A 364 -0.52 -11.15 7.33
C GLY A 364 -1.44 -10.14 6.65
N LEU A 365 -2.35 -9.52 7.40
CA LEU A 365 -3.37 -8.60 6.91
C LEU A 365 -3.44 -7.37 7.80
N PHE A 366 -3.92 -6.27 7.24
CA PHE A 366 -4.25 -5.09 8.03
C PHE A 366 -5.36 -5.40 9.04
N GLU A 367 -5.18 -4.97 10.28
CA GLU A 367 -6.13 -5.15 11.37
C GLU A 367 -6.42 -3.80 12.03
N GLU A 368 -7.68 -3.40 12.08
CA GLU A 368 -8.11 -2.14 12.70
C GLU A 368 -7.72 -2.05 14.18
N GLY A 369 -7.70 -3.18 14.89
CA GLY A 369 -7.24 -3.22 16.29
C GLY A 369 -5.76 -2.83 16.45
N ASP A 370 -4.92 -3.05 15.44
CA ASP A 370 -3.52 -2.60 15.45
C ASP A 370 -3.42 -1.09 15.27
N VAL A 371 -4.30 -0.50 14.45
CA VAL A 371 -4.42 0.96 14.30
C VAL A 371 -4.80 1.59 15.62
N GLU A 372 -5.83 1.06 16.30
CA GLU A 372 -6.29 1.61 17.58
C GLU A 372 -5.22 1.51 18.69
N ARG A 373 -4.48 0.40 18.75
CA ARG A 373 -3.35 0.25 19.69
C ARG A 373 -2.25 1.28 19.43
N LEU A 374 -1.84 1.43 18.16
CA LEU A 374 -0.80 2.39 17.80
C LEU A 374 -1.27 3.83 18.01
N LEU A 375 -2.51 4.16 17.61
CA LEU A 375 -3.12 5.46 17.81
C LEU A 375 -3.15 5.85 19.29
N ALA A 376 -3.51 4.93 20.19
CA ALA A 376 -3.52 5.18 21.62
C ALA A 376 -2.14 5.58 22.16
N GLU A 377 -1.07 4.89 21.73
CA GLU A 377 0.30 5.26 22.11
C GLU A 377 0.74 6.59 21.51
N LEU A 378 0.42 6.85 20.24
CA LEU A 378 0.71 8.13 19.59
C LEU A 378 -0.02 9.29 20.26
N GLN A 379 -1.28 9.11 20.68
CA GLN A 379 -2.02 10.11 21.44
C GLN A 379 -1.43 10.34 22.83
N ARG A 380 -0.99 9.28 23.50
CA ARG A 380 -0.34 9.36 24.83
C ARG A 380 0.99 10.09 24.78
N ILE A 381 1.82 9.79 23.78
CA ILE A 381 3.15 10.39 23.62
C ILE A 381 3.04 11.80 23.04
N GLY A 382 2.17 11.97 22.04
CA GLY A 382 2.02 13.22 21.34
C GLY A 382 3.29 13.63 20.56
N PRO A 383 3.74 12.83 19.59
CA PRO A 383 5.01 13.06 18.90
C PRO A 383 4.98 14.34 18.07
N ALA A 384 6.13 15.00 17.99
CA ALA A 384 6.40 16.01 16.97
C ALA A 384 7.02 15.36 15.72
N TRP A 385 7.91 14.38 15.92
CA TRP A 385 8.52 13.60 14.84
C TRP A 385 8.14 12.13 14.93
N VAL A 386 7.87 11.53 13.77
CA VAL A 386 7.67 10.09 13.63
C VAL A 386 8.63 9.55 12.57
N LEU A 387 9.54 8.67 12.98
CA LEU A 387 10.44 7.94 12.09
C LEU A 387 9.75 6.65 11.66
N ALA A 388 9.63 6.44 10.34
CA ALA A 388 8.78 5.41 9.77
C ALA A 388 9.44 4.67 8.60
N PRO A 389 9.10 3.39 8.36
CA PRO A 389 9.55 2.67 7.17
C PRO A 389 8.99 3.30 5.90
N ALA A 390 9.63 3.04 4.76
CA ALA A 390 9.17 3.53 3.48
C ALA A 390 7.84 2.91 3.05
N LEU A 391 7.00 3.73 2.42
CA LEU A 391 5.79 3.28 1.74
C LEU A 391 6.09 2.26 0.63
N GLN A 392 7.23 2.41 -0.05
CA GLN A 392 7.64 1.55 -1.15
C GLN A 392 8.41 0.32 -0.67
N ASP A 393 8.58 0.14 0.64
CA ASP A 393 9.33 -0.99 1.18
C ASP A 393 8.67 -2.32 0.74
N PRO A 394 9.38 -3.21 0.03
CA PRO A 394 8.77 -4.43 -0.51
C PRO A 394 8.46 -5.47 0.59
N HIS A 395 9.01 -5.32 1.80
CA HIS A 395 8.85 -6.29 2.86
C HIS A 395 7.41 -6.28 3.41
N PRO A 396 6.67 -7.41 3.42
CA PRO A 396 5.26 -7.45 3.80
C PRO A 396 4.95 -6.84 5.18
N THR A 397 5.78 -7.13 6.19
CA THR A 397 5.64 -6.55 7.54
C THR A 397 5.84 -5.03 7.56
N HIS A 398 6.77 -4.51 6.76
CA HIS A 398 7.05 -3.07 6.71
C HIS A 398 5.88 -2.34 6.07
N ARG A 399 5.31 -2.91 4.99
CA ARG A 399 4.10 -2.38 4.34
C ARG A 399 2.91 -2.32 5.28
N LEU A 400 2.61 -3.43 5.97
CA LEU A 400 1.51 -3.46 6.93
C LEU A 400 1.75 -2.50 8.10
N THR A 401 2.98 -2.44 8.61
CA THR A 401 3.37 -1.46 9.65
C THR A 401 3.13 -0.03 9.17
N ARG A 402 3.54 0.29 7.94
CA ARG A 402 3.35 1.61 7.37
C ARG A 402 1.88 1.95 7.19
N GLN A 403 1.07 1.02 6.68
CA GLN A 403 -0.38 1.21 6.53
C GLN A 403 -1.09 1.43 7.87
N VAL A 404 -0.74 0.65 8.90
CA VAL A 404 -1.27 0.81 10.26
C VAL A 404 -0.87 2.18 10.83
N LEU A 405 0.38 2.59 10.62
CA LEU A 405 0.87 3.90 11.02
C LEU A 405 0.15 5.04 10.31
N ASP A 406 0.02 4.97 8.99
CA ASP A 406 -0.63 6.01 8.19
C ASP A 406 -2.07 6.22 8.64
N ALA A 407 -2.83 5.13 8.83
CA ALA A 407 -4.18 5.18 9.35
C ALA A 407 -4.25 5.78 10.77
N ALA A 408 -3.27 5.49 11.63
CA ALA A 408 -3.19 6.06 12.97
C ALA A 408 -2.82 7.56 12.94
N LEU A 409 -1.89 7.98 12.09
CA LEU A 409 -1.48 9.39 11.97
C LEU A 409 -2.60 10.25 11.39
N GLU A 410 -3.31 9.77 10.37
CA GLU A 410 -4.47 10.48 9.81
C GLU A 410 -5.53 10.74 10.90
N ARG A 411 -5.82 9.75 11.75
CA ARG A 411 -6.75 9.90 12.88
C ARG A 411 -6.18 10.82 13.96
N LEU A 412 -4.90 10.73 14.27
CA LEU A 412 -4.24 11.58 15.26
C LEU A 412 -4.34 13.05 14.86
N VAL A 413 -3.97 13.39 13.63
CA VAL A 413 -4.03 14.77 13.11
C VAL A 413 -5.47 15.25 13.04
N ALA A 414 -6.39 14.44 12.50
CA ALA A 414 -7.81 14.81 12.42
C ALA A 414 -8.46 15.06 13.79
N THR A 415 -8.05 14.31 14.82
CA THR A 415 -8.63 14.44 16.17
C THR A 415 -7.96 15.49 17.04
N THR A 416 -6.67 15.78 16.82
CA THR A 416 -5.89 16.68 17.68
C THR A 416 -5.52 18.01 17.03
N GLY A 417 -5.57 18.09 15.69
CA GLY A 417 -5.06 19.23 14.92
C GLY A 417 -3.55 19.44 15.05
N ARG A 418 -2.81 18.45 15.57
CA ARG A 418 -1.36 18.56 15.77
C ARG A 418 -0.64 18.19 14.49
N GLU A 419 0.25 19.07 14.07
CA GLU A 419 1.18 18.76 12.99
C GLU A 419 2.21 17.70 13.43
N VAL A 420 2.56 16.80 12.53
CA VAL A 420 3.57 15.76 12.73
C VAL A 420 4.52 15.76 11.54
N GLU A 421 5.83 15.82 11.81
CA GLU A 421 6.85 15.60 10.78
C GLU A 421 7.19 14.11 10.69
N ILE A 422 7.04 13.55 9.49
CA ILE A 422 7.29 12.14 9.22
C ILE A 422 8.64 12.01 8.52
N TRP A 423 9.54 11.27 9.14
CA TRP A 423 10.89 10.99 8.67
C TRP A 423 10.95 9.56 8.17
N THR A 424 10.81 9.39 6.86
CA THR A 424 10.82 8.07 6.23
C THR A 424 12.26 7.59 6.08
N PHE A 425 12.63 6.55 6.81
CA PHE A 425 13.99 6.02 6.86
C PHE A 425 14.26 4.94 5.80
N GLU A 426 15.53 4.64 5.62
CA GLU A 426 16.03 3.53 4.79
C GLU A 426 16.39 2.32 5.65
N GLY A 427 16.38 1.13 5.06
CA GLY A 427 16.73 -0.10 5.76
C GLY A 427 17.26 -1.18 4.83
N ALA A 428 17.32 -2.41 5.34
CA ALA A 428 17.82 -3.55 4.57
C ALA A 428 17.00 -3.86 3.32
N TRP A 429 15.70 -3.50 3.33
CA TRP A 429 14.74 -3.87 2.29
C TRP A 429 14.46 -2.76 1.28
N HIS A 430 14.70 -1.50 1.66
CA HIS A 430 14.40 -0.34 0.82
C HIS A 430 15.40 0.79 1.00
N GLN A 431 15.80 1.37 -0.13
CA GLN A 431 16.66 2.53 -0.25
C GLN A 431 15.97 3.54 -1.16
N HIS A 432 15.96 4.80 -0.77
CA HIS A 432 15.36 5.86 -1.56
C HIS A 432 16.24 6.16 -2.79
N PRO A 433 15.62 6.47 -3.94
CA PRO A 433 16.31 7.17 -5.01
C PRO A 433 16.93 8.46 -4.45
N THR A 434 18.14 8.80 -4.89
CA THR A 434 18.83 10.01 -4.40
C THR A 434 18.05 11.29 -4.71
N THR A 435 17.19 11.28 -5.73
CA THR A 435 16.28 12.37 -6.09
C THR A 435 15.15 12.60 -5.10
N ASP A 436 14.78 11.57 -4.33
CA ASP A 436 13.63 11.62 -3.43
C ASP A 436 14.06 12.11 -2.03
N VAL A 437 15.28 11.77 -1.64
CA VAL A 437 15.90 12.16 -0.36
C VAL A 437 15.93 13.68 -0.23
N ASN A 438 15.42 14.18 0.91
CA ASN A 438 15.43 15.61 1.24
C ASN A 438 16.05 15.90 2.62
N ALA A 439 16.62 14.88 3.26
CA ALA A 439 17.37 15.05 4.48
C ALA A 439 18.51 14.06 4.54
N LEU A 440 19.71 14.59 4.69
CA LEU A 440 20.92 13.82 4.99
C LEU A 440 21.33 14.14 6.42
N PHE A 441 21.35 13.14 7.28
CA PHE A 441 21.88 13.27 8.63
C PHE A 441 23.32 12.78 8.67
N LEU A 442 24.24 13.70 8.96
CA LEU A 442 25.68 13.46 9.02
C LEU A 442 26.11 13.23 10.46
N PHE A 443 26.86 12.16 10.69
CA PHE A 443 27.38 11.81 12.01
C PHE A 443 28.78 11.18 11.93
N ASP A 444 29.41 11.06 13.09
CA ASP A 444 30.79 10.59 13.23
C ASP A 444 30.89 9.13 13.71
N GLU A 445 32.11 8.63 13.82
CA GLU A 445 32.38 7.24 14.23
C GLU A 445 31.99 6.97 15.70
N ALA A 446 31.88 8.00 16.56
CA ALA A 446 31.46 7.81 17.94
C ALA A 446 29.95 7.59 18.03
N VAL A 447 29.18 8.34 17.24
CA VAL A 447 27.74 8.09 17.06
C VAL A 447 27.51 6.74 16.37
N GLU A 448 28.30 6.39 15.36
CA GLU A 448 28.23 5.07 14.70
C GLU A 448 28.49 3.94 15.70
N GLU A 449 29.47 4.05 16.59
CA GLU A 449 29.71 3.00 17.59
C GLU A 449 28.53 2.86 18.56
N THR A 450 27.88 3.96 18.95
CA THR A 450 26.65 3.92 19.76
C THR A 450 25.51 3.23 19.01
N LYS A 451 25.33 3.57 17.72
CA LYS A 451 24.38 2.90 16.82
C LYS A 451 24.67 1.40 16.72
N LEU A 452 25.92 1.00 16.49
CA LEU A 452 26.31 -0.40 16.34
C LEU A 452 26.18 -1.19 17.65
N GLN A 453 26.40 -0.57 18.80
CA GLN A 453 26.08 -1.18 20.10
C GLN A 453 24.58 -1.49 20.23
N ALA A 454 23.73 -0.56 19.78
CA ALA A 454 22.29 -0.76 19.74
C ALA A 454 21.89 -1.90 18.77
N VAL A 455 22.45 -1.95 17.57
CA VAL A 455 22.23 -3.07 16.62
C VAL A 455 22.70 -4.40 17.22
N ARG A 456 23.85 -4.40 17.91
CA ARG A 456 24.43 -5.59 18.56
C ARG A 456 23.69 -6.07 19.79
N ALA A 457 22.73 -5.30 20.31
CA ALA A 457 21.79 -5.79 21.32
C ALA A 457 20.95 -6.96 20.79
N HIS A 458 20.72 -7.03 19.47
CA HIS A 458 19.94 -8.07 18.79
C HIS A 458 20.75 -9.31 18.44
N GLN A 459 21.45 -9.88 19.43
CA GLN A 459 22.39 -10.99 19.22
C GLN A 459 21.73 -12.19 18.53
N SER A 460 20.51 -12.53 18.92
CA SER A 460 19.80 -13.68 18.33
C SER A 460 19.34 -13.42 16.88
N GLN A 461 19.49 -12.19 16.37
CA GLN A 461 19.22 -11.80 14.97
C GLN A 461 20.52 -11.77 14.16
N LEU A 462 21.59 -11.24 14.76
CA LEU A 462 22.91 -11.14 14.12
C LEU A 462 23.53 -12.48 13.74
N THR A 463 23.16 -13.57 14.41
CA THR A 463 23.59 -14.92 14.02
C THR A 463 23.10 -15.34 12.63
N ARG A 464 22.05 -14.69 12.11
CA ARG A 464 21.44 -15.02 10.81
C ARG A 464 21.90 -14.05 9.72
N VAL A 465 21.94 -12.77 10.03
CA VAL A 465 22.30 -11.70 9.07
C VAL A 465 23.19 -10.69 9.81
N PRO A 466 24.36 -10.32 9.27
CA PRO A 466 25.26 -9.36 9.90
C PRO A 466 24.75 -7.93 9.70
N PHE A 467 23.64 -7.59 10.38
CA PHE A 467 22.99 -6.29 10.24
C PHE A 467 23.85 -5.12 10.74
N ASP A 468 24.81 -5.36 11.63
CA ASP A 468 25.78 -4.35 12.05
C ASP A 468 26.72 -3.94 10.91
N GLU A 469 27.25 -4.92 10.16
CA GLU A 469 28.00 -4.65 8.94
C GLU A 469 27.12 -4.03 7.84
N GLY A 470 25.87 -4.48 7.71
CA GLY A 470 24.89 -3.92 6.77
C GLY A 470 24.56 -2.45 7.04
N ALA A 471 24.29 -2.10 8.30
CA ALA A 471 24.00 -0.73 8.72
C ALA A 471 25.18 0.21 8.45
N LYS A 472 26.39 -0.25 8.78
CA LYS A 472 27.63 0.48 8.50
C LYS A 472 27.90 0.66 7.01
N ALA A 473 27.66 -0.39 6.22
CA ALA A 473 27.81 -0.35 4.77
C ALA A 473 26.83 0.64 4.14
N LEU A 474 25.57 0.68 4.58
CA LEU A 474 24.57 1.63 4.11
C LEU A 474 24.99 3.07 4.41
N ALA A 475 25.45 3.36 5.64
CA ALA A 475 25.88 4.69 6.02
C ALA A 475 27.05 5.21 5.17
N ARG A 476 28.00 4.32 4.85
CA ARG A 476 29.16 4.62 3.99
C ARG A 476 28.78 4.73 2.51
N LEU A 477 27.86 3.89 2.04
CA LEU A 477 27.34 3.96 0.67
C LEU A 477 26.64 5.31 0.45
N ARG A 478 25.87 5.79 1.43
CA ARG A 478 25.24 7.11 1.37
C ARG A 478 26.27 8.23 1.37
N ALA A 479 27.33 8.12 2.15
CA ALA A 479 28.43 9.09 2.13
C ALA A 479 29.13 9.25 0.77
N VAL A 480 29.15 8.21 -0.08
CA VAL A 480 29.80 8.27 -1.41
C VAL A 480 28.83 8.53 -2.56
N THR A 481 27.53 8.34 -2.36
CA THR A 481 26.51 8.49 -3.42
C THR A 481 25.96 9.91 -3.53
N PHE A 482 26.13 10.75 -2.51
CA PHE A 482 25.88 12.18 -2.57
C PHE A 482 27.18 12.94 -2.83
N SER A 483 27.15 14.00 -3.65
CA SER A 483 28.38 14.74 -3.97
C SER A 483 28.93 15.47 -2.76
N GLU A 484 30.25 15.72 -2.73
CA GLU A 484 30.90 16.45 -1.64
C GLU A 484 30.25 17.82 -1.36
N SER A 485 29.75 18.50 -2.40
CA SER A 485 28.98 19.74 -2.28
C SER A 485 27.64 19.56 -1.54
N HIS A 486 26.96 18.41 -1.70
CA HIS A 486 25.75 18.07 -0.94
C HIS A 486 26.06 17.67 0.52
N LEU A 487 27.30 17.29 0.84
CA LEU A 487 27.72 16.98 2.21
C LEU A 487 28.35 18.20 2.92
N GLY A 488 28.35 19.37 2.27
CA GLY A 488 28.80 20.64 2.84
C GLY A 488 30.16 21.15 2.33
N GLY A 489 30.76 20.55 1.29
CA GLY A 489 31.80 21.11 0.41
C GLY A 489 32.97 21.89 1.04
N THR A 490 34.15 21.27 1.05
CA THR A 490 35.52 21.83 1.22
C THR A 490 35.67 23.18 1.95
N GLU A 491 35.65 23.16 3.29
CA GLU A 491 36.40 24.17 4.04
C GLU A 491 37.90 24.14 3.63
N PRO A 492 38.66 25.25 3.78
CA PRO A 492 40.11 25.26 3.60
C PRO A 492 40.75 24.33 4.63
N GLY A 493 40.93 23.06 4.26
CA GLY A 493 41.27 21.95 5.15
C GLY A 493 40.80 20.57 4.64
N GLY A 494 39.79 20.55 3.75
CA GLY A 494 39.29 19.34 3.08
C GLY A 494 38.58 18.36 4.02
N ILE A 495 37.66 17.55 3.47
CA ILE A 495 37.16 16.36 4.16
C ILE A 495 38.31 15.35 4.17
N THR A 496 39.04 15.22 5.28
CA THR A 496 40.11 14.21 5.41
C THR A 496 39.56 12.78 5.49
N LYS A 497 38.28 12.63 5.84
CA LYS A 497 37.52 11.37 5.86
C LYS A 497 36.02 11.66 5.71
N LEU A 498 35.33 10.98 4.78
CA LEU A 498 33.89 11.15 4.56
C LEU A 498 33.08 10.89 5.85
N PRO A 499 32.04 11.69 6.14
CA PRO A 499 31.14 11.43 7.26
C PRO A 499 30.33 10.16 7.04
N LEU A 500 29.64 9.69 8.07
CA LEU A 500 28.62 8.64 7.94
C LEU A 500 27.26 9.31 7.76
N VAL A 501 26.40 8.71 6.94
CA VAL A 501 25.18 9.36 6.45
C VAL A 501 23.96 8.46 6.61
N GLU A 502 22.95 8.94 7.31
CA GLU A 502 21.59 8.40 7.23
C GLU A 502 20.77 9.31 6.30
N ALA A 503 19.99 8.72 5.40
CA ALA A 503 19.18 9.45 4.43
C ALA A 503 17.69 9.27 4.73
N TYR A 504 16.94 10.35 4.58
CA TYR A 504 15.51 10.39 4.90
C TYR A 504 14.71 11.15 3.84
N VAL A 505 13.44 10.77 3.73
CA VAL A 505 12.39 11.60 3.10
C VAL A 505 11.51 12.17 4.22
N ARG A 506 11.56 13.48 4.38
CA ARG A 506 10.81 14.25 5.38
C ARG A 506 9.58 14.88 4.76
N THR A 507 8.47 14.68 5.44
CA THR A 507 7.20 15.31 5.07
C THR A 507 6.52 15.85 6.32
N ARG A 508 5.62 16.82 6.16
CA ARG A 508 4.78 17.33 7.23
C ARG A 508 3.32 16.96 6.95
N LEU A 509 2.69 16.33 7.93
CA LEU A 509 1.26 16.11 7.97
C LEU A 509 0.64 17.13 8.92
N ALA A 510 -0.38 17.85 8.45
CA ALA A 510 -1.01 18.96 9.15
C ALA A 510 -2.54 18.91 9.04
#